data_AF-A0A429M699-F1
#
_entry.id   AF-A0A429M699-F1
#
_cell.length_a   1.000
_cell.length_b   1.000
_cell.length_c   1.000
_cell.angle_alpha   90.00
_cell.angle_beta   90.00
_cell.angle_gamma   90.00
#
_symmetry.space_group_name_H-M   'P 1'
#
loop_
_entity.id
_entity.type
_entity.pdbx_description
1 polymer ?
#
loop_
_entity_poly.entity_id
_entity_poly.type
_entity_poly.pdbx_seq_one_letter_code
_entity_poly.pdbx_strand_id
1 'polypeptide(L)'
;LLISGVVSSALLTAENLTPDYVAGLSIGAWSAAVVAGVLAFEDAVRLVAYRGELMQNAYPIGYGMTALIGTDRATVETWVKKIYEITPEVFVANINAHNQIVISGSFEAMTQVAVLAKQQGVVAKKLDVSVPSHCELLSQQAKQLAASME
;
A
#
# COMPACT_ATOMS: atom_id res chain seq x y z
N LEU A 1 0.71 -3.29 12.77
CA LEU A 1 -0.69 -3.16 12.30
C LEU A 1 -1.46 -4.48 12.45
N LEU A 2 -0.97 -5.61 11.91
CA LEU A 2 -1.63 -6.92 12.06
C LEU A 2 -2.10 -7.20 13.51
N ILE A 3 -1.12 -7.29 14.43
CA ILE A 3 -1.34 -7.66 15.84
C ILE A 3 -2.31 -6.67 16.51
N SER A 4 -2.05 -5.37 16.36
CA SER A 4 -2.92 -4.34 16.94
C SER A 4 -4.36 -4.46 16.46
N GLY A 5 -4.60 -4.68 15.16
CA GLY A 5 -5.95 -4.81 14.62
C GLY A 5 -6.68 -6.06 15.16
N VAL A 6 -5.99 -7.19 15.23
CA VAL A 6 -6.56 -8.45 15.75
C VAL A 6 -6.87 -8.33 17.25
N VAL A 7 -5.92 -7.80 18.05
CA VAL A 7 -6.11 -7.62 19.49
C VAL A 7 -7.23 -6.63 19.79
N SER A 8 -7.29 -5.49 19.09
CA SER A 8 -8.37 -4.52 19.26
C SER A 8 -9.74 -5.15 18.97
N SER A 9 -9.85 -5.97 17.92
CA SER A 9 -11.10 -6.69 17.63
C SER A 9 -11.44 -7.71 18.70
N ALA A 10 -10.45 -8.47 19.18
CA ALA A 10 -10.67 -9.47 20.23
C ALA A 10 -11.16 -8.85 21.54
N LEU A 11 -10.64 -7.66 21.90
CA LEU A 11 -11.12 -6.91 23.07
C LEU A 11 -12.57 -6.47 22.91
N LEU A 12 -12.98 -6.00 21.73
CA LEU A 12 -14.38 -5.65 21.47
C LEU A 12 -15.30 -6.88 21.55
N THR A 13 -14.86 -8.01 20.98
CA THR A 13 -15.60 -9.27 21.06
C THR A 13 -15.77 -9.75 22.51
N ALA A 14 -14.77 -9.57 23.37
CA ALA A 14 -14.86 -9.90 24.79
C ALA A 14 -15.93 -9.07 25.53
N GLU A 15 -16.23 -7.87 25.03
CA GLU A 15 -17.32 -7.00 25.49
C GLU A 15 -18.65 -7.29 24.76
N ASN A 16 -18.77 -8.42 24.06
CA ASN A 16 -19.92 -8.81 23.24
C ASN A 16 -20.22 -7.86 22.06
N LEU A 17 -19.23 -7.08 21.62
CA LEU A 17 -19.32 -6.24 20.41
C LEU A 17 -18.69 -6.99 19.24
N THR A 18 -19.52 -7.58 18.38
CA THR A 18 -19.06 -8.35 17.21
C THR A 18 -19.37 -7.58 15.91
N PRO A 19 -18.42 -7.51 14.96
CA PRO A 19 -18.65 -6.82 13.70
C PRO A 19 -19.46 -7.68 12.72
N ASP A 20 -20.45 -7.07 12.05
CA ASP A 20 -21.14 -7.72 10.91
C ASP A 20 -20.23 -7.82 9.68
N TYR A 21 -19.31 -6.86 9.51
CA TYR A 21 -18.38 -6.78 8.39
C TYR A 21 -17.01 -6.28 8.85
N VAL A 22 -15.96 -6.74 8.18
CA VAL A 22 -14.59 -6.26 8.38
C VAL A 22 -13.95 -5.89 7.05
N ALA A 23 -13.15 -4.83 7.08
CA ALA A 23 -12.36 -4.37 5.95
C ALA A 23 -11.04 -3.80 6.46
N GLY A 24 -10.01 -3.86 5.62
CA GLY A 24 -8.69 -3.37 5.97
C GLY A 24 -8.00 -2.72 4.78
N LEU A 25 -7.40 -1.56 5.00
CA LEU A 25 -6.59 -0.87 4.00
C LEU A 25 -5.16 -1.42 4.01
N SER A 26 -4.65 -1.79 2.84
CA SER A 26 -3.26 -2.25 2.69
C SER A 26 -2.96 -3.42 3.65
N ILE A 27 -1.94 -3.32 4.49
CA ILE A 27 -1.59 -4.32 5.50
C ILE A 27 -2.73 -4.61 6.50
N GLY A 28 -3.69 -3.71 6.66
CA GLY A 28 -4.88 -3.93 7.49
C GLY A 28 -5.78 -5.06 6.97
N ALA A 29 -5.72 -5.40 5.67
CA ALA A 29 -6.49 -6.51 5.11
C ALA A 29 -6.14 -7.85 5.77
N TRP A 30 -4.91 -8.01 6.27
CA TRP A 30 -4.48 -9.20 7.00
C TRP A 30 -5.17 -9.31 8.36
N SER A 31 -5.29 -8.20 9.11
CA SER A 31 -6.09 -8.18 10.34
C SER A 31 -7.55 -8.51 10.05
N ALA A 32 -8.12 -7.92 9.00
CA ALA A 32 -9.51 -8.19 8.61
C ALA A 32 -9.71 -9.68 8.26
N ALA A 33 -8.79 -10.30 7.52
CA ALA A 33 -8.85 -11.72 7.21
C ALA A 33 -8.79 -12.62 8.46
N VAL A 34 -7.97 -12.27 9.45
CA VAL A 34 -7.91 -12.99 10.73
C VAL A 34 -9.22 -12.83 11.51
N VAL A 35 -9.74 -11.60 11.63
CA VAL A 35 -10.99 -11.35 12.35
C VAL A 35 -12.19 -12.02 11.66
N ALA A 36 -12.18 -12.12 10.33
CA ALA A 36 -13.18 -12.85 9.55
C ALA A 36 -13.04 -14.39 9.64
N GLY A 37 -12.01 -14.92 10.31
CA GLY A 37 -11.74 -16.35 10.40
C GLY A 37 -11.23 -16.99 9.09
N VAL A 38 -10.80 -16.18 8.11
CA VAL A 38 -10.24 -16.65 6.83
C VAL A 38 -8.81 -17.13 7.00
N LEU A 39 -8.05 -16.54 7.92
CA LEU A 39 -6.65 -16.84 8.16
C LEU A 39 -6.40 -17.03 9.66
N ALA A 40 -5.69 -18.08 10.06
CA ALA A 40 -5.26 -18.25 11.44
C ALA A 40 -4.29 -17.12 11.84
N PHE A 41 -4.34 -16.70 13.11
CA PHE A 41 -3.51 -15.59 13.58
C PHE A 41 -2.01 -15.89 13.46
N GLU A 42 -1.60 -17.11 13.80
CA GLU A 42 -0.22 -17.57 13.76
C GLU A 42 0.33 -17.55 12.33
N ASP A 43 -0.48 -17.98 11.36
CA ASP A 43 -0.11 -17.98 9.95
C ASP A 43 -0.07 -16.55 9.40
N ALA A 44 -1.01 -15.69 9.81
CA ALA A 44 -0.97 -14.28 9.47
C ALA A 44 0.31 -13.59 9.96
N VAL A 45 0.76 -13.91 11.18
CA VAL A 45 2.02 -13.36 11.72
C VAL A 45 3.21 -13.79 10.86
N ARG A 46 3.32 -15.08 10.52
CA ARG A 46 4.39 -15.62 9.68
C ARG A 46 4.38 -15.00 8.28
N LEU A 47 3.22 -14.97 7.63
CA LEU A 47 3.05 -14.48 6.26
C LEU A 47 3.27 -12.96 6.18
N VAL A 48 2.82 -12.18 7.16
CA VAL A 48 3.06 -10.73 7.19
C VAL A 48 4.54 -10.42 7.43
N ALA A 49 5.23 -11.18 8.28
CA ALA A 49 6.67 -11.04 8.46
C ALA A 49 7.43 -11.36 7.17
N TYR A 50 7.12 -12.49 6.54
CA TYR A 50 7.74 -12.90 5.27
C TYR A 50 7.45 -11.90 4.14
N ARG A 51 6.20 -11.41 4.03
CA ARG A 51 5.84 -10.33 3.11
C ARG A 51 6.70 -9.08 3.31
N GLY A 52 6.89 -8.67 4.57
CA GLY A 52 7.72 -7.52 4.91
C GLY A 52 9.17 -7.69 4.46
N GLU A 53 9.75 -8.86 4.71
CA GLU A 53 11.09 -9.23 4.27
C GLU A 53 11.23 -9.20 2.74
N LEU A 54 10.31 -9.86 2.02
CA LEU A 54 10.31 -9.88 0.56
C LEU A 54 10.26 -8.48 -0.04
N MET A 55 9.38 -7.61 0.48
CA MET A 55 9.25 -6.24 -0.01
C MET A 55 10.49 -5.39 0.29
N GLN A 56 11.07 -5.51 1.48
CA GLN A 56 12.24 -4.76 1.88
C GLN A 56 13.51 -5.20 1.12
N ASN A 57 13.67 -6.50 0.88
CA ASN A 57 14.82 -7.04 0.14
C ASN A 57 14.76 -6.69 -1.35
N ALA A 58 13.56 -6.60 -1.93
CA ALA A 58 13.38 -6.23 -3.33
C ALA A 58 13.80 -4.80 -3.63
N TYR A 59 13.47 -3.86 -2.73
CA TYR A 59 13.69 -2.43 -2.91
C TYR A 59 14.23 -1.80 -1.62
N PRO A 60 15.51 -2.04 -1.28
CA PRO A 60 16.07 -1.61 0.00
C PRO A 60 16.21 -0.09 0.13
N ILE A 61 16.48 0.60 -0.98
CA ILE A 61 16.68 2.07 -1.06
C ILE A 61 16.17 2.60 -2.40
N GLY A 62 15.89 3.90 -2.47
CA GLY A 62 15.57 4.58 -3.73
C GLY A 62 14.10 4.56 -4.16
N TYR A 63 13.24 3.89 -3.38
CA TYR A 63 11.81 3.72 -3.68
C TYR A 63 10.94 4.12 -2.48
N GLY A 64 9.64 4.29 -2.74
CA GLY A 64 8.68 4.56 -1.69
C GLY A 64 7.33 4.96 -2.25
N MET A 65 6.66 5.87 -1.54
CA MET A 65 5.32 6.34 -1.88
C MET A 65 5.15 7.84 -1.65
N THR A 66 4.31 8.48 -2.46
CA THR A 66 3.96 9.91 -2.34
C THR A 66 2.45 10.08 -2.43
N ALA A 67 1.85 10.79 -1.48
CA ALA A 67 0.45 11.21 -1.56
C ALA A 67 0.34 12.53 -2.34
N LEU A 68 -0.55 12.55 -3.32
CA LEU A 68 -0.97 13.71 -4.09
C LEU A 68 -2.35 14.14 -3.57
N ILE A 69 -2.46 15.38 -3.09
CA ILE A 69 -3.64 15.92 -2.40
C ILE A 69 -4.12 17.18 -3.11
N GLY A 70 -5.41 17.22 -3.46
CA GLY A 70 -6.05 18.35 -4.13
C GLY A 70 -6.30 18.15 -5.61
N THR A 71 -6.29 16.90 -6.12
CA THR A 71 -6.60 16.59 -7.51
C THR A 71 -7.23 15.21 -7.65
N ASP A 72 -7.91 14.99 -8.77
CA ASP A 72 -8.60 13.73 -9.06
C ASP A 72 -7.68 12.64 -9.59
N ARG A 73 -8.23 11.42 -9.60
CA ARG A 73 -7.55 10.22 -10.11
C ARG A 73 -7.12 10.36 -11.57
N ALA A 74 -7.99 10.87 -12.45
CA ALA A 74 -7.74 10.91 -13.89
C ALA A 74 -6.56 11.82 -14.24
N THR A 75 -6.43 12.94 -13.53
CA THR A 75 -5.31 13.86 -13.65
C THR A 75 -4.00 13.19 -13.22
N VAL A 76 -4.01 12.49 -12.08
CA VAL A 76 -2.83 11.74 -11.60
C VAL A 76 -2.43 10.64 -12.58
N GLU A 77 -3.39 9.86 -13.09
CA GLU A 77 -3.13 8.82 -14.09
C GLU A 77 -2.48 9.39 -15.36
N THR A 78 -2.90 10.58 -15.79
CA THR A 78 -2.29 11.28 -16.93
C THR A 78 -0.82 11.63 -16.67
N TRP A 79 -0.51 12.16 -15.49
CA TRP A 79 0.89 12.47 -15.12
C TRP A 79 1.74 11.22 -14.98
N VAL A 80 1.21 10.20 -14.28
CA VAL A 80 1.89 8.91 -14.09
C VAL A 80 2.19 8.29 -15.45
N LYS A 81 1.23 8.23 -16.38
CA LYS A 81 1.44 7.71 -17.73
C LYS A 81 2.56 8.47 -18.46
N LYS A 82 2.51 9.79 -18.45
CA LYS A 82 3.53 10.64 -19.11
C LYS A 82 4.93 10.39 -18.55
N ILE A 83 5.07 10.25 -17.23
CA ILE A 83 6.37 9.97 -16.61
C ILE A 83 6.79 8.53 -16.83
N TYR A 84 5.86 7.57 -16.81
CA TYR A 84 6.15 6.16 -17.05
C TYR A 84 6.78 5.91 -18.44
N GLU A 85 6.37 6.67 -19.46
CA GLU A 85 6.97 6.62 -20.80
C GLU A 85 8.45 7.02 -20.84
N ILE A 86 8.93 7.76 -19.82
CA ILE A 86 10.32 8.23 -19.69
C ILE A 86 11.10 7.41 -18.65
N THR A 87 10.48 7.19 -17.49
CA THR A 87 11.02 6.46 -16.34
C THR A 87 9.96 5.46 -15.87
N PRO A 88 9.98 4.20 -16.32
CA PRO A 88 8.90 3.22 -16.17
C PRO A 88 8.83 2.58 -14.77
N GLU A 89 8.87 3.40 -13.73
CA GLU A 89 8.97 2.98 -12.33
C GLU A 89 8.04 3.79 -11.41
N VAL A 90 6.90 4.28 -11.92
CA VAL A 90 5.90 5.00 -11.13
C VAL A 90 4.49 4.52 -11.46
N PHE A 91 3.69 4.31 -10.43
CA PHE A 91 2.37 3.71 -10.54
C PHE A 91 1.39 4.41 -9.60
N VAL A 92 0.11 4.40 -9.96
CA VAL A 92 -0.97 4.75 -9.02
C VAL A 92 -1.16 3.58 -8.05
N ALA A 93 -1.01 3.86 -6.76
CA ALA A 93 -0.95 2.86 -5.69
C ALA A 93 -2.24 2.78 -4.85
N ASN A 94 -2.75 3.94 -4.41
CA ASN A 94 -3.99 3.99 -3.63
C ASN A 94 -4.88 5.16 -4.08
N ILE A 95 -6.19 4.90 -4.13
CA ILE A 95 -7.22 5.92 -4.30
C ILE A 95 -7.90 6.06 -2.94
N ASN A 96 -7.39 6.95 -2.10
CA ASN A 96 -7.86 7.07 -0.71
C ASN A 96 -9.12 7.95 -0.61
N ALA A 97 -9.22 8.95 -1.48
CA ALA A 97 -10.39 9.81 -1.62
C ALA A 97 -10.46 10.36 -3.05
N HIS A 98 -11.58 11.02 -3.39
CA HIS A 98 -11.75 11.68 -4.68
C HIS A 98 -10.64 12.69 -5.01
N ASN A 99 -10.01 13.27 -3.99
CA ASN A 99 -8.95 14.27 -4.10
C ASN A 99 -7.61 13.84 -3.44
N GLN A 100 -7.46 12.57 -3.07
CA GLN A 100 -6.26 12.05 -2.43
C GLN A 100 -5.86 10.72 -3.06
N ILE A 101 -4.78 10.77 -3.85
CA ILE A 101 -4.24 9.63 -4.58
C ILE A 101 -2.80 9.40 -4.13
N VAL A 102 -2.40 8.16 -3.93
CA VAL A 102 -1.02 7.80 -3.62
C VAL A 102 -0.39 7.20 -4.86
N ILE A 103 0.82 7.63 -5.19
CA ILE A 103 1.69 6.98 -6.18
C ILE A 103 2.80 6.22 -5.44
N SER A 104 3.29 5.15 -6.06
CA SER A 104 4.45 4.39 -5.58
C SER A 104 5.42 4.14 -6.72
N GLY A 105 6.69 3.99 -6.40
CA GLY A 105 7.73 3.90 -7.42
C GLY A 105 9.11 4.31 -6.95
N SER A 106 10.00 4.52 -7.92
CA SER A 106 11.33 5.10 -7.67
C SER A 106 11.21 6.59 -7.31
N PHE A 107 12.12 7.08 -6.47
CA PHE A 107 12.14 8.49 -6.06
C PHE A 107 12.30 9.43 -7.25
N GLU A 108 13.06 9.02 -8.27
CA GLU A 108 13.24 9.79 -9.49
C GLU A 108 11.90 10.00 -10.22
N ALA A 109 11.22 8.91 -10.58
CA ALA A 109 9.94 8.98 -11.29
C ALA A 109 8.86 9.72 -10.49
N MET A 110 8.75 9.43 -9.18
CA MET A 110 7.79 10.14 -8.32
C MET A 110 8.10 11.64 -8.19
N THR A 111 9.37 12.04 -8.20
CA THR A 111 9.76 13.46 -8.17
C THR A 111 9.32 14.17 -9.44
N GLN A 112 9.43 13.53 -10.61
CA GLN A 112 8.94 14.09 -11.87
C GLN A 112 7.42 14.28 -11.86
N VAL A 113 6.66 13.33 -11.31
CA VAL A 113 5.20 13.48 -11.11
C VAL A 113 4.90 14.62 -10.13
N ALA A 114 5.66 14.73 -9.03
CA ALA A 114 5.50 15.80 -8.05
C ALA A 114 5.74 17.20 -8.65
N VAL A 115 6.64 17.34 -9.62
CA VAL A 115 6.86 18.60 -10.35
C VAL A 115 5.59 18.99 -11.14
N LEU A 116 4.97 18.05 -11.87
CA LEU A 116 3.72 18.30 -12.58
C LEU A 116 2.58 18.66 -11.64
N ALA A 117 2.47 17.94 -10.52
CA ALA A 117 1.49 18.21 -9.47
C ALA A 117 1.64 19.63 -8.91
N LYS A 118 2.87 20.04 -8.58
CA LYS A 118 3.16 21.38 -8.03
C LYS A 118 2.79 22.50 -9.01
N GLN A 119 2.99 22.30 -10.31
CA GLN A 119 2.59 23.28 -11.34
C GLN A 119 1.07 23.53 -11.37
N GLN A 120 0.28 22.57 -10.87
CA GLN A 120 -1.18 22.63 -10.83
C GLN A 120 -1.71 22.91 -9.40
N GLY A 121 -0.85 23.35 -8.48
CA GLY A 121 -1.23 23.67 -7.09
C GLY A 121 -1.55 22.45 -6.22
N VAL A 122 -1.18 21.24 -6.66
CA VAL A 122 -1.41 19.98 -5.92
C VAL A 122 -0.29 19.75 -4.93
N VAL A 123 -0.65 19.32 -3.71
CA VAL A 123 0.32 19.00 -2.65
C VAL A 123 0.87 17.59 -2.89
N ALA A 124 2.19 17.47 -2.99
CA ALA A 124 2.89 16.18 -3.01
C ALA A 124 3.60 15.95 -1.66
N LYS A 125 3.15 14.95 -0.90
CA LYS A 125 3.69 14.60 0.42
C LYS A 125 4.28 13.20 0.39
N LYS A 126 5.60 13.10 0.58
CA LYS A 126 6.28 11.81 0.76
C LYS A 126 5.73 11.11 2.00
N LEU A 127 5.43 9.82 1.86
CA LEU A 127 5.00 8.97 2.97
C LEU A 127 6.21 8.33 3.64
N ASP A 128 6.11 8.06 4.94
CA ASP A 128 7.12 7.33 5.70
C ASP A 128 7.00 5.82 5.43
N VAL A 129 7.24 5.45 4.17
CA VAL A 129 7.18 4.09 3.65
C VAL A 129 8.37 3.92 2.68
N SER A 130 9.24 2.96 2.98
CA SER A 130 10.50 2.70 2.26
C SER A 130 10.35 1.85 1.00
N VAL A 131 9.17 1.28 0.77
CA VAL A 131 8.91 0.29 -0.29
C VAL A 131 7.83 0.77 -1.25
N PRO A 132 7.91 0.43 -2.55
CA PRO A 132 6.92 0.84 -3.53
C PRO A 132 5.68 -0.09 -3.47
N SER A 133 4.91 -0.01 -2.38
CA SER A 133 3.73 -0.88 -2.19
C SER A 133 2.64 -0.64 -3.25
N HIS A 134 1.82 -1.67 -3.48
CA HIS A 134 0.64 -1.62 -4.38
C HIS A 134 0.98 -1.27 -5.84
N CYS A 135 2.08 -1.77 -6.36
CA CYS A 135 2.42 -1.64 -7.77
C CYS A 135 3.13 -2.87 -8.34
N GLU A 136 3.29 -2.88 -9.66
CA GLU A 136 3.82 -4.02 -10.41
C GLU A 136 5.27 -4.36 -10.10
N LEU A 137 6.04 -3.43 -9.54
CA LEU A 137 7.42 -3.66 -9.07
C LEU A 137 7.50 -4.84 -8.08
N LEU A 138 6.46 -5.04 -7.28
CA LEU A 138 6.41 -6.13 -6.29
C LEU A 138 5.75 -7.42 -6.81
N SER A 139 5.52 -7.56 -8.12
CA SER A 139 4.83 -8.71 -8.70
C SER A 139 5.54 -10.04 -8.42
N GLN A 140 6.87 -10.05 -8.41
CA GLN A 140 7.65 -11.26 -8.09
C GLN A 140 7.47 -11.64 -6.62
N GLN A 141 7.54 -10.67 -5.71
CA GLN A 141 7.40 -10.86 -4.27
C GLN A 141 5.97 -11.32 -3.93
N ALA A 142 4.96 -10.80 -4.62
CA ALA A 142 3.58 -11.25 -4.49
C ALA A 142 3.43 -12.75 -4.88
N LYS A 143 4.06 -13.18 -5.98
CA LYS A 143 4.08 -14.60 -6.38
C LYS A 143 4.79 -15.49 -5.36
N GLN A 144 5.93 -15.04 -4.84
CA GLN A 144 6.68 -15.77 -3.80
C GLN A 144 5.87 -15.93 -2.51
N LEU A 145 5.20 -14.86 -2.06
CA LEU A 145 4.32 -14.92 -0.91
C LEU A 145 3.15 -15.88 -1.13
N ALA A 146 2.50 -15.82 -2.30
CA ALA A 146 1.39 -16.72 -2.62
C ALA A 146 1.81 -18.20 -2.59
N ALA A 147 2.99 -18.53 -3.13
CA ALA A 147 3.52 -19.90 -3.10
C ALA A 147 3.84 -20.41 -1.69
N SER A 148 4.02 -19.52 -0.70
CA SER A 148 4.21 -19.91 0.72
C SER A 148 2.90 -20.14 1.50
N MET A 149 1.75 -19.90 0.86
CA MET A 149 0.41 -20.08 1.46
C MET A 149 -0.22 -21.43 1.09
N GLU A 150 0.42 -22.20 0.19
CA GLU A 150 0.07 -23.59 -0.16
C GLU A 150 0.69 -24.60 0.82
#